data_AF-F5T8G4-F1
#
_entry.id   AF-F5T8G4-F1
#
_cell.length_a   1.000
_cell.length_b   1.000
_cell.length_c   1.000
_cell.angle_alpha   90.00
_cell.angle_beta   90.00
_cell.angle_gamma   90.00
#
_symmetry.space_group_name_H-M   'P 1'
#
loop_
_entity.id
_entity.type
_entity.pdbx_description
1 polymer ?
#
loop_
_entity_poly.entity_id
_entity_poly.type
_entity_poly.pdbx_seq_one_letter_code
_entity_poly.pdbx_strand_id
1 'polypeptide(L)'
;MKKDILKLVQTIIANTKGEGEKAGEDFWVKAEKLYYTALIGYIFYEAPREEKNFATLLDMVDASEVREDDETYMNPIDRLFEALEKKDPTHFAVKQYRKYKLAAGVIELRRTLHHYLSERCFA
;
A
#
# COMPACT_ATOMS: atom_id res chain seq x y z
N MET A 1 -4.51 19.07 2.33
CA MET A 1 -3.51 18.31 1.54
C MET A 1 -3.14 16.99 2.19
N LYS A 2 -2.09 16.84 3.02
CA LYS A 2 -1.75 15.51 3.61
C LYS A 2 -2.86 14.88 4.47
N LYS A 3 -3.73 15.71 5.06
CA LYS A 3 -4.83 15.27 5.94
C LYS A 3 -5.96 14.55 5.19
N ASP A 4 -6.16 14.84 3.91
CA ASP A 4 -7.28 14.30 3.12
C ASP A 4 -7.00 12.84 2.70
N ILE A 5 -5.75 12.57 2.31
CA ILE A 5 -5.24 11.21 2.06
C ILE A 5 -5.34 10.35 3.33
N LEU A 6 -4.92 10.89 4.48
CA LEU A 6 -4.97 10.16 5.74
C LEU A 6 -6.40 9.84 6.20
N LYS A 7 -7.37 10.72 5.92
CA LYS A 7 -8.79 10.47 6.18
C LYS A 7 -9.34 9.38 5.25
N LEU A 8 -9.04 9.46 3.95
CA LEU A 8 -9.46 8.43 2.99
C LEU A 8 -8.93 7.04 3.38
N VAL A 9 -7.65 6.95 3.73
CA VAL A 9 -7.04 5.71 4.21
C VAL A 9 -7.69 5.22 5.50
N GLN A 10 -7.97 6.12 6.45
CA GLN A 10 -8.69 5.74 7.68
C GLN A 10 -10.11 5.22 7.38
N THR A 11 -10.82 5.81 6.42
CA THR A 11 -12.14 5.33 6.00
C THR A 11 -12.06 3.95 5.37
N ILE A 12 -11.10 3.69 4.50
CA ILE A 12 -10.89 2.36 3.88
C ILE A 12 -10.58 1.31 4.97
N ILE A 13 -9.68 1.62 5.90
CA ILE A 13 -9.30 0.72 7.01
C ILE A 13 -10.48 0.48 7.96
N ALA A 14 -11.23 1.53 8.31
CA ALA A 14 -12.37 1.39 9.21
C ALA A 14 -13.49 0.53 8.59
N ASN A 15 -13.74 0.67 7.29
CA ASN A 15 -14.72 -0.14 6.57
C ASN A 15 -14.25 -1.58 6.30
N THR A 16 -12.97 -1.86 6.51
CA THR A 16 -12.38 -3.20 6.37
C THR A 16 -12.02 -3.81 7.72
N LYS A 17 -12.40 -3.26 8.87
CA LYS A 17 -12.27 -3.97 10.16
C LYS A 17 -13.57 -4.68 10.53
N GLY A 18 -13.51 -6.00 10.70
CA GLY A 18 -14.56 -6.73 11.43
C GLY A 18 -14.45 -6.39 12.92
N GLU A 19 -15.56 -6.47 13.65
CA GLU A 19 -15.60 -6.10 15.08
C GLU A 19 -14.71 -7.02 15.94
N GLY A 20 -13.45 -6.62 16.13
CA GLY A 20 -12.62 -7.01 17.27
C GLY A 20 -11.40 -7.89 16.95
N GLU A 21 -10.19 -7.36 17.17
CA GLU A 21 -9.15 -7.95 18.02
C GLU A 21 -7.94 -6.99 18.21
N LYS A 22 -7.38 -6.95 19.42
CA LYS A 22 -6.41 -5.93 19.87
C LYS A 22 -4.98 -6.49 19.87
N ALA A 23 -4.03 -5.68 19.43
CA ALA A 23 -2.56 -5.84 19.44
C ALA A 23 -1.87 -6.53 18.25
N GLY A 24 -2.34 -7.68 17.75
CA GLY A 24 -1.81 -8.29 16.53
C GLY A 24 -2.24 -7.55 15.26
N GLU A 25 -3.52 -7.14 15.20
CA GLU A 25 -4.08 -6.32 14.12
C GLU A 25 -3.35 -4.98 13.94
N ASP A 26 -2.90 -4.34 15.02
CA ASP A 26 -2.38 -2.97 14.96
C ASP A 26 -1.11 -2.85 14.11
N PHE A 27 -0.30 -3.90 14.05
CA PHE A 27 0.89 -3.92 13.21
C PHE A 27 0.53 -4.04 11.73
N TRP A 28 -0.30 -5.02 11.37
CA TRP A 28 -0.75 -5.24 9.99
C TRP A 28 -1.52 -4.03 9.47
N VAL A 29 -2.42 -3.48 10.29
CA VAL A 29 -3.20 -2.28 9.97
C VAL A 29 -2.30 -1.06 9.80
N LYS A 30 -1.23 -0.94 10.59
CA LYS A 30 -0.27 0.15 10.46
C LYS A 30 0.57 0.02 9.19
N ALA A 31 0.98 -1.20 8.82
CA ALA A 31 1.69 -1.45 7.58
C ALA A 31 0.80 -1.21 6.35
N GLU A 32 -0.42 -1.71 6.36
CA GLU A 32 -1.44 -1.47 5.33
C GLU A 32 -1.72 0.03 5.18
N LYS A 33 -1.87 0.75 6.29
CA LYS A 33 -2.02 2.20 6.30
C LYS A 33 -0.83 2.90 5.63
N LEU A 34 0.40 2.51 5.98
CA LEU A 34 1.59 3.06 5.35
C LEU A 34 1.61 2.76 3.84
N TYR A 35 1.17 1.56 3.46
CA TYR A 35 1.14 1.14 2.08
C TYR A 35 0.14 1.94 1.24
N TYR A 36 -1.13 1.99 1.63
CA TYR A 36 -2.12 2.79 0.91
C TYR A 36 -1.79 4.28 0.92
N THR A 37 -1.22 4.80 2.01
CA THR A 37 -0.76 6.20 2.04
C THR A 37 0.34 6.44 1.01
N ALA A 38 1.24 5.47 0.79
CA ALA A 38 2.26 5.57 -0.25
C ALA A 38 1.64 5.55 -1.65
N LEU A 39 0.75 4.58 -1.94
CA LEU A 39 0.10 4.45 -3.25
C LEU A 39 -0.74 5.68 -3.60
N ILE A 40 -1.62 6.11 -2.69
CA ILE A 40 -2.44 7.30 -2.90
C ILE A 40 -1.55 8.55 -3.01
N GLY A 41 -0.46 8.61 -2.24
CA GLY A 41 0.55 9.67 -2.39
C GLY A 41 1.15 9.68 -3.79
N TYR A 42 1.52 8.52 -4.34
CA TYR A 42 2.03 8.39 -5.70
C TYR A 42 0.99 8.88 -6.72
N ILE A 43 -0.23 8.35 -6.67
CA ILE A 43 -1.32 8.72 -7.58
C ILE A 43 -1.60 10.22 -7.53
N PHE A 44 -1.65 10.79 -6.34
CA PHE A 44 -1.97 12.21 -6.18
C PHE A 44 -0.90 13.14 -6.76
N TYR A 45 0.38 12.81 -6.59
CA TYR A 45 1.49 13.69 -6.96
C TYR A 45 2.06 13.41 -8.35
N GLU A 46 2.15 12.14 -8.76
CA GLU A 46 2.82 11.75 -10.02
C GLU A 46 1.84 11.31 -11.13
N ALA A 47 0.67 10.76 -10.81
CA ALA A 47 -0.26 10.28 -11.85
C ALA A 47 -0.99 11.44 -12.56
N PRO A 48 -1.35 11.26 -13.85
CA PRO A 48 -2.20 12.20 -14.58
C PRO A 48 -3.58 12.32 -13.93
N ARG A 49 -4.28 13.42 -14.20
CA ARG A 49 -5.51 13.78 -13.47
C ARG A 49 -6.61 12.72 -13.61
N GLU A 50 -6.67 12.08 -14.75
CA GLU A 50 -7.64 11.06 -15.14
C GLU A 50 -7.47 9.78 -14.32
N GLU A 51 -6.24 9.49 -13.89
CA GLU A 51 -5.84 8.33 -13.09
C GLU A 51 -5.90 8.60 -11.57
N LYS A 52 -6.33 9.78 -11.14
CA LYS A 52 -6.49 10.13 -9.70
C LYS A 52 -7.77 9.58 -9.12
N ASN A 53 -7.97 8.27 -9.25
CA ASN A 53 -9.21 7.59 -8.91
C ASN A 53 -8.92 6.26 -8.18
N PHE A 54 -9.98 5.62 -7.71
CA PHE A 54 -9.89 4.38 -6.94
C PHE A 54 -9.55 3.16 -7.80
N ALA A 55 -9.89 3.16 -9.10
CA ALA A 55 -9.54 2.07 -10.00
C ALA A 55 -8.02 1.95 -10.14
N THR A 56 -7.32 3.07 -10.35
CA THR A 56 -5.84 3.08 -10.39
C THR A 56 -5.23 2.60 -9.07
N LEU A 57 -5.85 2.91 -7.93
CA LEU A 57 -5.39 2.38 -6.63
C LEU A 57 -5.52 0.86 -6.57
N LEU A 58 -6.64 0.30 -7.02
CA LEU A 58 -6.84 -1.15 -7.08
C LEU A 58 -5.85 -1.81 -8.05
N ASP A 59 -5.68 -1.25 -9.25
CA ASP A 59 -4.71 -1.75 -10.24
C ASP A 59 -3.28 -1.79 -9.66
N MET A 60 -2.90 -0.77 -8.87
CA MET A 60 -1.60 -0.76 -8.20
C MET A 60 -1.51 -1.84 -7.11
N VAL A 61 -2.58 -2.09 -6.36
CA VAL A 61 -2.63 -3.15 -5.35
C VAL A 61 -2.52 -4.53 -6.01
N ASP A 62 -3.22 -4.77 -7.11
CA ASP A 62 -3.14 -6.02 -7.88
C ASP A 62 -1.74 -6.23 -8.45
N ALA A 63 -1.10 -5.16 -8.95
CA ALA A 63 0.29 -5.19 -9.41
C ALA A 63 1.33 -5.35 -8.27
N SER A 64 0.90 -5.48 -7.01
CA SER A 64 1.77 -5.62 -5.83
C SER A 64 2.13 -7.07 -5.51
N GLU A 65 2.12 -7.94 -6.52
CA GLU A 65 2.38 -9.38 -6.39
C GLU A 65 3.66 -9.71 -5.61
N VAL A 66 3.62 -10.88 -5.00
CA VAL A 66 4.62 -11.40 -4.08
C VAL A 66 4.91 -12.81 -4.54
N ARG A 67 6.18 -13.13 -4.73
CA ARG A 67 6.61 -14.47 -5.08
C ARG A 67 7.23 -15.10 -3.85
N GLU A 68 6.68 -16.23 -3.41
CA GLU A 68 7.14 -16.94 -2.20
C GLU A 68 8.48 -17.67 -2.43
N ASP A 69 8.82 -17.94 -3.68
CA ASP A 69 10.01 -18.66 -4.14
C ASP A 69 11.20 -17.74 -4.48
N ASP A 70 10.98 -16.43 -4.59
CA ASP A 70 12.01 -15.44 -4.92
C ASP A 70 11.83 -14.15 -4.11
N GLU A 71 12.49 -14.09 -2.96
CA GLU A 71 12.51 -12.91 -2.09
C GLU A 71 13.19 -11.68 -2.73
N THR A 72 13.96 -11.88 -3.81
CA THR A 72 14.61 -10.80 -4.56
C THR A 72 13.73 -10.23 -5.67
N TYR A 73 12.57 -10.85 -5.92
CA TYR A 73 11.64 -10.41 -6.93
C TYR A 73 11.08 -9.03 -6.60
N MET A 74 11.35 -8.07 -7.50
CA MET A 74 10.76 -6.74 -7.46
C MET A 74 9.54 -6.69 -8.36
N ASN A 75 8.38 -6.51 -7.74
CA ASN A 75 7.12 -6.33 -8.45
C ASN A 75 7.05 -4.92 -9.11
N PRO A 76 6.08 -4.69 -10.01
CA PRO A 76 5.91 -3.40 -10.68
C PRO A 76 5.89 -2.20 -9.72
N ILE A 77 5.27 -2.34 -8.54
CA ILE A 77 5.20 -1.26 -7.54
C ILE A 77 6.56 -1.00 -6.89
N ASP A 78 7.33 -2.04 -6.56
CA ASP A 78 8.69 -1.87 -6.04
C ASP A 78 9.55 -1.06 -7.02
N ARG A 79 9.49 -1.40 -8.32
CA ARG A 79 10.24 -0.70 -9.38
C ARG A 79 9.76 0.74 -9.55
N LEU A 80 8.45 0.97 -9.46
CA LEU A 80 7.85 2.30 -9.56
C LEU A 80 8.37 3.23 -8.46
N PHE A 81 8.37 2.75 -7.21
CA PHE A 81 8.88 3.52 -6.08
C PHE A 81 10.40 3.68 -6.11
N GLU A 82 11.14 2.68 -6.60
CA GLU A 82 12.60 2.80 -6.78
C GLU A 82 12.95 3.89 -7.81
N ALA A 83 12.23 3.94 -8.93
CA ALA A 83 12.42 4.97 -9.95
C ALA A 83 12.08 6.37 -9.41
N LEU A 84 10.96 6.49 -8.69
CA LEU A 84 10.57 7.76 -8.06
C LEU A 84 11.58 8.19 -7.00
N GLU A 85 12.12 7.26 -6.23
CA GLU A 85 13.14 7.51 -5.21
C GLU A 85 14.47 7.98 -5.80
N LYS A 86 14.89 7.43 -6.94
CA LYS A 86 16.08 7.89 -7.68
C LYS A 86 15.92 9.34 -8.16
N LYS A 87 14.70 9.72 -8.53
CA LYS A 87 14.35 11.08 -8.99
C LYS A 87 14.21 12.07 -7.83
N ASP A 88 13.44 11.72 -6.79
CA ASP A 88 13.23 12.51 -5.58
C ASP A 88 13.21 11.60 -4.33
N PRO A 89 14.35 11.43 -3.65
CA PRO A 89 14.44 10.59 -2.45
C PRO A 89 13.70 11.18 -1.24
N THR A 90 13.31 12.46 -1.31
CA THR A 90 12.56 13.14 -0.25
C THR A 90 11.05 13.16 -0.48
N HIS A 91 10.58 12.58 -1.59
CA HIS A 91 9.18 12.54 -1.98
C HIS A 91 8.31 11.93 -0.87
N PHE A 92 7.11 12.46 -0.68
CA PHE A 92 6.21 12.02 0.38
C PHE A 92 5.84 10.53 0.24
N ALA A 93 5.48 10.10 -0.98
CA ALA A 93 5.09 8.73 -1.26
C ALA A 93 6.26 7.75 -0.99
N VAL A 94 7.47 8.11 -1.42
CA VAL A 94 8.71 7.33 -1.20
C VAL A 94 8.97 7.14 0.29
N LYS A 95 8.85 8.21 1.09
CA LYS A 95 9.04 8.14 2.55
C LYS A 95 8.05 7.19 3.23
N GLN A 96 6.80 7.13 2.78
CA GLN A 96 5.82 6.19 3.34
C GLN A 96 6.10 4.76 2.88
N TYR A 97 6.47 4.57 1.61
CA TYR A 97 6.80 3.26 1.06
C TYR A 97 8.02 2.62 1.75
N ARG A 98 9.08 3.40 1.99
CA ARG A 98 10.24 2.96 2.79
C ARG A 98 9.84 2.50 4.19
N LYS A 99 8.99 3.28 4.88
CA LYS A 99 8.50 2.92 6.22
C LYS A 99 7.68 1.64 6.18
N TYR A 100 6.86 1.44 5.15
CA TYR A 100 6.12 0.21 4.92
C TYR A 100 7.08 -0.98 4.75
N LYS A 101 8.07 -0.89 3.85
CA LYS A 101 9.05 -1.98 3.61
C LYS A 101 9.85 -2.33 4.86
N LEU A 102 10.21 -1.34 5.67
CA LEU A 102 10.93 -1.53 6.94
C LEU A 102 10.05 -2.12 8.04
N ALA A 103 8.78 -1.71 8.10
CA ALA A 103 7.84 -2.22 9.08
C ALA A 103 7.44 -3.67 8.78
N ALA A 104 7.28 -4.04 7.52
CA ALA A 104 6.47 -5.20 7.15
C ALA A 104 7.13 -6.58 7.25
N GLY A 105 8.45 -6.74 7.28
CA GLY A 105 9.06 -8.07 7.06
C GLY A 105 8.56 -8.65 5.74
N VAL A 106 9.03 -8.06 4.64
CA VAL A 106 8.47 -7.94 3.26
C VAL A 106 7.65 -9.13 2.71
N ILE A 107 7.82 -10.36 3.19
CA ILE A 107 7.19 -11.56 2.62
C ILE A 107 5.85 -11.87 3.29
N GLU A 108 5.79 -11.82 4.63
CA GLU A 108 4.60 -12.31 5.35
C GLU A 108 3.42 -11.34 5.22
N LEU A 109 3.66 -10.03 5.18
CA LEU A 109 2.62 -9.01 5.05
C LEU A 109 1.96 -8.95 3.69
N ARG A 110 2.76 -9.26 2.68
CA ARG A 110 2.43 -9.18 1.28
C ARG A 110 1.55 -10.39 0.90
N ARG A 111 1.88 -11.57 1.43
CA ARG A 111 1.05 -12.78 1.38
C ARG A 111 -0.33 -12.57 2.00
N THR A 112 -0.39 -12.00 3.20
CA THR A 112 -1.66 -11.85 3.94
C THR A 112 -2.54 -10.75 3.36
N LEU A 113 -2.00 -9.64 2.84
CA LEU A 113 -2.81 -8.59 2.21
C LEU A 113 -3.52 -9.10 0.95
N HIS A 114 -2.81 -9.83 0.09
CA HIS A 114 -3.38 -10.38 -1.14
C HIS A 114 -4.49 -11.41 -0.83
N HIS A 115 -4.25 -12.30 0.14
CA HIS A 115 -5.27 -13.25 0.60
C HIS A 115 -6.50 -12.53 1.19
N TYR A 116 -6.26 -11.53 2.04
CA TYR A 116 -7.32 -10.78 2.72
C TYR A 116 -8.19 -9.97 1.77
N LEU A 117 -7.59 -9.36 0.74
CA LEU A 117 -8.31 -8.61 -0.28
C LEU A 117 -9.07 -9.54 -1.23
N SER A 118 -8.50 -10.71 -1.58
CA SER A 118 -9.17 -11.72 -2.39
C SER A 118 -10.41 -12.31 -1.72
N GLU A 119 -10.35 -12.59 -0.41
CA GLU A 119 -11.51 -13.14 0.33
C GLU A 119 -12.64 -12.13 0.55
N ARG A 120 -12.35 -10.83 0.58
CA ARG A 120 -13.35 -9.79 0.89
C ARG A 120 -13.94 -9.06 -0.31
N CYS A 121 -13.28 -9.10 -1.47
CA CYS A 121 -13.78 -8.46 -2.69
C CYS A 121 -14.56 -9.42 -3.61
N PHE A 122 -14.56 -10.73 -3.35
CA PHE A 122 -15.27 -11.74 -4.14
C PHE A 122 -16.33 -12.55 -3.35
N ALA A 123 -16.81 -12.01 -2.22
CA ALA A 123 -17.95 -12.54 -1.46
C ALA A 123 -19.12 -11.55 -1.47
#